data_AF-A0A9P4GLR5-F1
#
_entry.id   AF-A0A9P4GLR5-F1
#
_cell.length_a   1.000
_cell.length_b   1.000
_cell.length_c   1.000
_cell.angle_alpha   90.00
_cell.angle_beta   90.00
_cell.angle_gamma   90.00
#
_symmetry.space_group_name_H-M   'P 1'
#
loop_
_entity.id
_entity.type
_entity.pdbx_description
1 polymer ?
#
loop_
_entity_poly.entity_id
_entity_poly.type
_entity_poly.pdbx_seq_one_letter_code
_entity_poly.pdbx_strand_id
1 'polypeptide(L)'
;MAGASSNPLISTARASDTSPTVQLHPLVLLTISDCITRHTLRQQTGPVVGAILGAQDGQNITMEVAFQAKLRANDDGEVALDDEWFGKRLEDFKDVHKQPQLDIVGWFTLGPASGPEPHILPIHSRISDLYTESPLLVLFHPENAFSEATAAGKLPLTLYESISVNTSSGPDDKAMDIDGAVQAKSTKFRELVYSIETGEAEMISVDFVARGGGNATAVEGSADAAAPKAESSKVDEAASKKAMRGKQKDKEKEKEKDTPIDESTILTVEDDEILSSLTAKMNALRMLSRRISLLRAYLDTLPPSYLSDPSLPLNPTVDAQHPLPLNHSILRSISAMLARINILAPPDSKAFNLESQQEASDVQLVSLLSSITTSVSAARELGHKSSIIEFGKNQNKNRMGVGSIGGYGSGDGNFFGTVMGGGGGAVDRW
;
A
#
# COMPACT_ATOMS: atom_id res chain seq x y z
N MET A 1 -6.61 -36.67 22.78
CA MET A 1 -7.34 -36.55 21.50
C MET A 1 -8.50 -35.57 21.71
N ALA A 2 -8.23 -34.26 21.63
CA ALA A 2 -9.30 -33.26 21.60
C ALA A 2 -9.75 -33.14 20.14
N GLY A 3 -10.99 -33.54 19.84
CA GLY A 3 -11.55 -33.31 18.52
C GLY A 3 -11.58 -31.81 18.25
N ALA A 4 -11.02 -31.37 17.13
CA ALA A 4 -11.14 -29.99 16.69
C ALA A 4 -12.63 -29.68 16.57
N SER A 5 -13.13 -28.77 17.41
CA SER A 5 -14.51 -28.29 17.36
C SER A 5 -14.73 -27.62 16.01
N SER A 6 -15.40 -28.30 15.08
CA SER A 6 -15.74 -27.73 13.78
C SER A 6 -16.74 -26.59 13.98
N ASN A 7 -16.41 -25.38 13.56
CA ASN A 7 -17.31 -24.24 13.64
C ASN A 7 -18.61 -24.54 12.85
N PRO A 8 -19.80 -24.46 13.47
CA PRO A 8 -21.06 -24.84 12.83
C PRO A 8 -21.46 -23.94 11.67
N LEU A 9 -20.91 -22.71 11.63
CA LEU A 9 -21.17 -21.74 10.57
C LEU A 9 -20.24 -21.93 9.37
N ILE A 10 -19.19 -22.76 9.47
CA ILE A 10 -18.31 -23.06 8.35
C ILE A 10 -18.89 -24.21 7.52
N SER A 11 -18.99 -23.98 6.22
CA SER A 11 -19.31 -25.01 5.24
C SER A 11 -18.08 -25.88 4.95
N THR A 12 -18.26 -27.20 4.95
CA THR A 12 -17.22 -28.16 4.54
C THR A 12 -17.09 -28.32 3.03
N ALA A 13 -18.03 -27.76 2.25
CA ALA A 13 -17.95 -27.76 0.80
C ALA A 13 -16.77 -26.89 0.34
N ARG A 14 -15.89 -27.47 -0.51
CA ARG A 14 -14.78 -26.72 -1.13
C ARG A 14 -15.31 -25.66 -2.09
N ALA A 15 -14.49 -24.61 -2.29
CA ALA A 15 -14.70 -23.66 -3.37
C ALA A 15 -14.78 -24.42 -4.70
N SER A 16 -15.86 -24.18 -5.44
CA SER A 16 -16.09 -24.76 -6.77
C SER A 16 -15.60 -23.79 -7.84
N ASP A 17 -15.58 -24.22 -9.10
CA ASP A 17 -15.29 -23.35 -10.26
C ASP A 17 -16.31 -22.20 -10.42
N THR A 18 -17.33 -22.15 -9.57
CA THR A 18 -18.36 -21.10 -9.52
C THR A 18 -18.14 -20.10 -8.38
N SER A 19 -17.16 -20.32 -7.50
CA SER A 19 -16.84 -19.38 -6.42
C SER A 19 -16.15 -18.13 -6.99
N PRO A 20 -16.42 -16.95 -6.43
CA PRO A 20 -15.84 -15.72 -6.93
C PRO A 20 -14.33 -15.67 -6.67
N THR A 21 -13.61 -15.13 -7.63
CA THR A 21 -12.20 -14.79 -7.55
C THR A 21 -12.08 -13.38 -6.99
N VAL A 22 -11.44 -13.24 -5.82
CA VAL A 22 -11.46 -11.98 -5.08
C VAL A 22 -10.09 -11.32 -5.09
N GLN A 23 -10.06 -10.08 -5.54
CA GLN A 23 -8.89 -9.20 -5.58
C GLN A 23 -9.06 -8.11 -4.52
N LEU A 24 -8.10 -8.03 -3.61
CA LEU A 24 -8.13 -7.10 -2.49
C LEU A 24 -7.09 -6.00 -2.69
N HIS A 25 -7.53 -4.75 -2.73
CA HIS A 25 -6.61 -3.61 -2.77
C HIS A 25 -5.99 -3.34 -1.39
N PRO A 26 -4.71 -2.94 -1.31
CA PRO A 26 -4.04 -2.57 -0.07
C PRO A 26 -4.75 -1.47 0.71
N LEU A 27 -5.41 -0.54 0.03
CA LEU A 27 -6.14 0.56 0.67
C LEU A 27 -7.25 0.04 1.58
N VAL A 28 -7.95 -1.03 1.20
CA VAL A 28 -8.97 -1.69 2.04
C VAL A 28 -8.34 -2.20 3.33
N LEU A 29 -7.18 -2.86 3.25
CA LEU A 29 -6.45 -3.38 4.41
C LEU A 29 -6.02 -2.27 5.37
N LEU A 30 -5.47 -1.19 4.82
CA LEU A 30 -5.05 -0.02 5.60
C LEU A 30 -6.24 0.62 6.30
N THR A 31 -7.37 0.74 5.61
CA THR A 31 -8.60 1.29 6.17
C THR A 31 -9.16 0.42 7.28
N ILE A 32 -9.20 -0.91 7.09
CA ILE A 32 -9.63 -1.86 8.12
C ILE A 32 -8.74 -1.73 9.36
N SER A 33 -7.41 -1.70 9.17
CA SER A 33 -6.44 -1.53 10.26
C SER A 33 -6.63 -0.19 11.00
N ASP A 34 -6.82 0.90 10.27
CA ASP A 34 -7.09 2.24 10.82
C ASP A 34 -8.44 2.29 11.57
N CYS A 35 -9.47 1.62 11.08
CA CYS A 35 -10.75 1.48 11.79
C CYS A 35 -10.58 0.74 13.12
N ILE A 36 -9.87 -0.39 13.12
CA ILE A 36 -9.62 -1.21 14.31
C ILE A 36 -8.79 -0.43 15.33
N THR A 37 -7.71 0.20 14.90
CA THR A 37 -6.82 0.96 15.78
C THR A 37 -7.54 2.17 16.39
N ARG A 38 -8.30 2.94 15.60
CA ARG A 38 -9.10 4.06 16.14
C ARG A 38 -10.19 3.60 17.10
N HIS A 39 -10.88 2.51 16.80
CA HIS A 39 -11.89 1.95 17.70
C HIS A 39 -11.27 1.54 19.04
N THR A 40 -10.13 0.86 19.00
CA THR A 40 -9.38 0.40 20.18
C THR A 40 -8.85 1.57 21.01
N LEU A 41 -8.18 2.54 20.39
CA LEU A 41 -7.59 3.70 21.09
C LEU A 41 -8.64 4.63 21.67
N ARG A 42 -9.82 4.74 21.04
CA ARG A 42 -10.95 5.52 21.54
C ARG A 42 -11.77 4.77 22.59
N GLN A 43 -11.44 3.52 22.89
CA GLN A 43 -12.18 2.67 23.84
C GLN A 43 -13.67 2.61 23.51
N GLN A 44 -13.98 2.56 22.22
CA GLN A 44 -15.35 2.38 21.77
C GLN A 44 -15.85 0.98 22.16
N THR A 45 -17.14 0.88 22.44
CA THR A 45 -17.78 -0.38 22.83
C THR A 45 -18.48 -1.02 21.63
N GLY A 46 -18.57 -2.34 21.64
CA GLY A 46 -19.24 -3.13 20.59
C GLY A 46 -18.29 -3.63 19.50
N PRO A 47 -18.80 -4.37 18.51
CA PRO A 47 -18.00 -4.89 17.41
C PRO A 47 -17.62 -3.78 16.42
N VAL A 48 -16.50 -3.97 15.73
CA VAL A 48 -16.10 -3.12 14.60
C VAL A 48 -16.71 -3.70 13.34
N VAL A 49 -17.54 -2.92 12.66
CA VAL A 49 -18.17 -3.32 11.39
C VAL A 49 -17.89 -2.25 10.36
N GLY A 50 -17.69 -2.65 9.11
CA GLY A 50 -17.54 -1.73 7.99
C GLY A 50 -17.92 -2.36 6.66
N ALA A 51 -18.23 -1.52 5.68
CA ALA A 51 -18.56 -1.95 4.33
C ALA A 51 -17.32 -1.90 3.42
N ILE A 52 -17.36 -2.71 2.38
CA ILE A 52 -16.35 -2.75 1.32
C ILE A 52 -17.06 -2.55 -0.02
N LEU A 53 -16.58 -1.57 -0.76
CA LEU A 53 -17.00 -1.24 -2.10
C LEU A 53 -15.96 -1.72 -3.11
N GLY A 54 -16.44 -2.06 -4.28
CA GLY A 54 -15.64 -2.63 -5.34
C GLY A 54 -16.41 -2.79 -6.63
N ALA A 55 -15.76 -3.39 -7.62
CA ALA A 55 -16.37 -3.74 -8.88
C ALA A 55 -16.59 -5.26 -8.94
N GLN A 56 -17.68 -5.66 -9.58
CA GLN A 56 -17.97 -7.06 -9.88
C GLN A 56 -18.05 -7.23 -11.39
N ASP A 57 -17.12 -8.00 -11.95
CA ASP A 57 -17.12 -8.43 -13.35
C ASP A 57 -17.31 -9.96 -13.41
N GLY A 58 -18.58 -10.37 -13.49
CA GLY A 58 -18.97 -11.77 -13.43
C GLY A 58 -18.61 -12.40 -12.08
N GLN A 59 -17.61 -13.29 -12.10
CA GLN A 59 -17.08 -13.96 -10.91
C GLN A 59 -15.86 -13.25 -10.31
N ASN A 60 -15.26 -12.31 -11.03
CA ASN A 60 -14.16 -11.51 -10.50
C ASN A 60 -14.74 -10.37 -9.67
N ILE A 61 -14.32 -10.29 -8.41
CA ILE A 61 -14.72 -9.23 -7.50
C ILE A 61 -13.47 -8.50 -7.04
N THR A 62 -13.37 -7.21 -7.36
CA THR A 62 -12.37 -6.31 -6.78
C THR A 62 -12.93 -5.70 -5.51
N MET A 63 -12.09 -5.51 -4.51
CA MET A 63 -12.39 -4.80 -3.27
C MET A 63 -11.45 -3.61 -3.18
N GLU A 64 -11.98 -2.41 -3.40
CA GLU A 64 -11.16 -1.22 -3.68
C GLU A 64 -11.18 -0.22 -2.53
N VAL A 65 -12.36 0.02 -1.96
CA VAL A 65 -12.57 1.06 -0.94
C VAL A 65 -13.35 0.47 0.22
N ALA A 66 -13.02 0.89 1.45
CA ALA A 66 -13.75 0.47 2.63
C ALA A 66 -14.11 1.67 3.50
N PHE A 67 -15.15 1.50 4.33
CA PHE A 67 -15.49 2.49 5.35
C PHE A 67 -16.08 1.84 6.59
N GLN A 68 -15.92 2.50 7.74
CA GLN A 68 -16.51 2.05 9.01
C GLN A 68 -18.03 2.26 9.01
N ALA A 69 -18.78 1.23 9.37
CA ALA A 69 -20.23 1.31 9.56
C ALA A 69 -20.56 1.86 10.95
N LYS A 70 -21.67 2.58 11.05
CA LYS A 70 -22.25 2.98 12.33
C LYS A 70 -23.21 1.91 12.82
N LEU A 71 -23.04 1.50 14.07
CA LEU A 71 -23.90 0.52 14.73
C LEU A 71 -24.82 1.22 15.74
N ARG A 72 -25.99 0.64 15.95
CA ARG A 72 -27.00 1.06 16.93
C ARG A 72 -27.48 -0.17 17.70
N ALA A 73 -27.87 0.01 18.96
CA ALA A 73 -28.63 -1.01 19.66
C ALA A 73 -30.09 -0.97 19.16
N ASN A 74 -30.61 -2.10 18.71
CA ASN A 74 -32.01 -2.26 18.38
C ASN A 74 -32.88 -2.29 19.65
N ASP A 75 -34.20 -2.29 19.46
CA ASP A 75 -35.19 -2.34 20.55
C ASP A 75 -35.00 -3.57 21.47
N ASP A 76 -34.43 -4.66 20.92
CA ASP A 76 -34.10 -5.89 21.65
C ASP A 76 -32.72 -5.86 22.34
N GLY A 77 -32.00 -4.74 22.26
CA GLY A 77 -30.65 -4.57 22.82
C GLY A 77 -29.53 -5.22 22.00
N GLU A 78 -29.85 -5.84 20.86
CA GLU A 78 -28.89 -6.41 19.94
C GLU A 78 -28.20 -5.33 19.09
N VAL A 79 -26.94 -5.58 18.71
CA VAL A 79 -26.17 -4.66 17.86
C VAL A 79 -26.61 -4.82 16.41
N ALA A 80 -27.07 -3.73 15.80
CA ALA A 80 -27.53 -3.68 14.42
C ALA A 80 -26.94 -2.50 13.65
N LEU A 81 -27.09 -2.54 12.33
CA LEU A 81 -26.66 -1.51 11.42
C LEU A 81 -27.59 -0.28 11.49
N ASP A 82 -27.04 0.93 11.54
CA ASP A 82 -27.81 2.16 11.40
C ASP A 82 -28.13 2.37 9.91
N ASP A 83 -29.26 1.83 9.43
CA ASP A 83 -29.59 1.78 7.99
C ASP A 83 -29.65 3.16 7.33
N GLU A 84 -30.19 4.17 8.02
CA GLU A 84 -30.28 5.54 7.50
C GLU A 84 -28.89 6.14 7.29
N TRP A 85 -28.03 5.98 8.30
CA TRP A 85 -26.65 6.45 8.21
C TRP A 85 -25.87 5.68 7.14
N PHE A 86 -26.06 4.35 7.09
CA PHE A 86 -25.33 3.48 6.19
C PHE A 86 -25.72 3.71 4.73
N GLY A 87 -27.01 3.79 4.42
CA GLY A 87 -27.49 4.07 3.07
C GLY A 87 -26.97 5.41 2.55
N LYS A 88 -27.06 6.46 3.36
CA LYS A 88 -26.50 7.77 3.01
C LYS A 88 -24.99 7.71 2.80
N ARG A 89 -24.27 7.00 3.67
CA ARG A 89 -22.80 6.89 3.54
C ARG A 89 -22.41 6.10 2.29
N LEU A 90 -23.14 5.05 1.97
CA LEU A 90 -22.95 4.27 0.76
C LEU A 90 -23.16 5.15 -0.48
N GLU A 91 -24.21 5.98 -0.51
CA GLU A 91 -24.44 6.95 -1.58
C GLU A 91 -23.30 7.97 -1.70
N ASP A 92 -22.80 8.54 -0.59
CA ASP A 92 -21.65 9.44 -0.60
C ASP A 92 -20.43 8.81 -1.31
N PHE A 93 -20.13 7.53 -1.02
CA PHE A 93 -19.02 6.83 -1.65
C PHE A 93 -19.28 6.51 -3.12
N LYS A 94 -20.50 6.12 -3.49
CA LYS A 94 -20.90 5.94 -4.89
C LYS A 94 -20.76 7.25 -5.69
N ASP A 95 -21.06 8.38 -5.06
CA ASP A 95 -20.95 9.70 -5.68
C ASP A 95 -19.50 10.14 -5.90
N VAL A 96 -18.57 9.74 -5.03
CA VAL A 96 -17.14 10.04 -5.22
C VAL A 96 -16.51 9.08 -6.24
N HIS A 97 -16.97 7.84 -6.30
CA HIS A 97 -16.43 6.79 -7.17
C HIS A 97 -17.39 6.47 -8.34
N LYS A 98 -17.55 7.44 -9.26
CA LYS A 98 -18.45 7.30 -10.44
C LYS A 98 -17.83 6.51 -11.59
N GLN A 99 -16.50 6.48 -11.71
CA GLN A 99 -15.77 5.81 -12.78
C GLN A 99 -14.46 5.21 -12.26
N PRO A 100 -14.33 3.87 -12.16
CA PRO A 100 -15.41 2.89 -12.32
C PRO A 100 -16.50 3.06 -11.25
N GLN A 101 -17.74 2.68 -11.57
CA GLN A 101 -18.83 2.71 -10.60
C GLN A 101 -18.63 1.58 -9.61
N LEU A 102 -18.39 1.92 -8.35
CA LEU A 102 -18.24 0.94 -7.27
C LEU A 102 -19.57 0.68 -6.58
N ASP A 103 -19.83 -0.58 -6.26
CA ASP A 103 -20.95 -0.99 -5.43
C ASP A 103 -20.47 -1.79 -4.21
N ILE A 104 -21.35 -2.01 -3.24
CA ILE A 104 -21.04 -2.82 -2.08
C ILE A 104 -20.86 -4.28 -2.49
N VAL A 105 -19.64 -4.79 -2.29
CA VAL A 105 -19.26 -6.17 -2.61
C VAL A 105 -19.13 -7.03 -1.36
N GLY A 106 -18.95 -6.39 -0.20
CA GLY A 106 -18.77 -7.10 1.06
C GLY A 106 -18.71 -6.18 2.25
N TRP A 107 -18.33 -6.77 3.38
CA TRP A 107 -18.19 -6.08 4.64
C TRP A 107 -17.13 -6.77 5.50
N PHE A 108 -16.63 -6.06 6.50
CA PHE A 108 -15.60 -6.56 7.39
C PHE A 108 -16.00 -6.47 8.86
N THR A 109 -15.46 -7.39 9.65
CA THR A 109 -15.55 -7.40 11.11
C THR A 109 -14.35 -8.10 11.74
N LEU A 110 -14.29 -8.10 13.07
CA LEU A 110 -13.31 -8.81 13.88
C LEU A 110 -13.86 -10.17 14.31
N GLY A 111 -12.99 -11.19 14.35
CA GLY A 111 -13.35 -12.48 14.93
C GLY A 111 -12.16 -13.42 15.11
N PRO A 112 -12.39 -14.56 15.78
CA PRO A 112 -11.34 -15.55 16.04
C PRO A 112 -10.91 -16.25 14.74
N ALA A 113 -9.70 -16.81 14.73
CA ALA A 113 -9.17 -17.62 13.62
C ALA A 113 -9.94 -18.94 13.42
N SER A 114 -10.77 -19.32 14.39
CA SER A 114 -11.72 -20.45 14.29
C SER A 114 -12.92 -20.15 13.38
N GLY A 115 -13.09 -18.90 12.92
CA GLY A 115 -14.05 -18.49 11.91
C GLY A 115 -15.22 -17.65 12.45
N PRO A 116 -16.27 -17.45 11.63
CA PRO A 116 -17.39 -16.58 11.97
C PRO A 116 -18.17 -17.06 13.19
N GLU A 117 -18.68 -16.12 13.98
CA GLU A 117 -19.52 -16.38 15.16
C GLU A 117 -20.99 -16.04 14.90
N PRO A 118 -21.95 -16.58 15.68
CA PRO A 118 -23.39 -16.35 15.46
C PRO A 118 -23.83 -14.88 15.47
N HIS A 119 -23.15 -14.01 16.22
CA HIS A 119 -23.47 -12.58 16.31
C HIS A 119 -23.27 -11.83 14.98
N ILE A 120 -22.57 -12.43 14.01
CA ILE A 120 -22.32 -11.89 12.68
C ILE A 120 -23.56 -12.05 11.78
N LEU A 121 -24.40 -13.06 12.03
CA LEU A 121 -25.52 -13.42 11.15
C LEU A 121 -26.57 -12.31 10.98
N PRO A 122 -27.04 -11.62 12.04
CA PRO A 122 -28.04 -10.55 11.88
C PRO A 122 -27.54 -9.41 10.98
N ILE A 123 -26.28 -9.02 11.14
CA ILE A 123 -25.64 -7.98 10.33
C ILE A 123 -25.46 -8.46 8.89
N HIS A 124 -24.99 -9.70 8.71
CA HIS A 124 -24.83 -10.31 7.39
C HIS A 124 -26.15 -10.36 6.62
N SER A 125 -27.22 -10.87 7.25
CA SER A 125 -28.56 -10.94 6.65
C SER A 125 -29.09 -9.54 6.32
N ARG A 126 -28.92 -8.56 7.23
CA ARG A 126 -29.35 -7.18 6.97
C ARG A 126 -28.68 -6.57 5.75
N ILE A 127 -27.37 -6.79 5.58
CA ILE A 127 -26.62 -6.30 4.41
C ILE A 127 -27.07 -7.05 3.15
N SER A 128 -27.27 -8.36 3.27
CA SER A 128 -27.70 -9.23 2.17
C SER A 128 -29.07 -8.84 1.61
N ASP A 129 -30.02 -8.54 2.50
CA ASP A 129 -31.40 -8.21 2.14
C ASP A 129 -31.55 -6.80 1.55
N LEU A 130 -30.73 -5.84 1.98
CA LEU A 130 -30.91 -4.43 1.62
C LEU A 130 -29.99 -3.91 0.52
N TYR A 131 -28.77 -4.44 0.41
CA TYR A 131 -27.74 -3.81 -0.40
C TYR A 131 -27.18 -4.73 -1.49
N THR A 132 -26.88 -5.99 -1.18
CA THR A 132 -26.25 -6.93 -2.13
C THR A 132 -26.66 -8.37 -1.83
N GLU A 133 -27.11 -9.13 -2.82
CA GLU A 133 -27.63 -10.49 -2.61
C GLU A 133 -26.62 -11.46 -1.95
N SER A 134 -25.33 -11.35 -2.28
CA SER A 134 -24.27 -12.23 -1.76
C SER A 134 -23.05 -11.44 -1.27
N PRO A 135 -23.13 -10.78 -0.10
CA PRO A 135 -22.04 -9.95 0.40
C PRO A 135 -20.89 -10.82 0.92
N LEU A 136 -19.67 -10.52 0.49
CA LEU A 136 -18.48 -11.19 1.01
C LEU A 136 -18.15 -10.73 2.43
N LEU A 137 -17.70 -11.66 3.28
CA LEU A 137 -17.28 -11.37 4.65
C LEU A 137 -15.76 -11.41 4.76
N VAL A 138 -15.15 -10.28 5.10
CA VAL A 138 -13.75 -10.19 5.50
C VAL A 138 -13.66 -10.28 7.04
N LEU A 139 -13.08 -11.36 7.54
CA LEU A 139 -12.88 -11.55 8.97
C LEU A 139 -11.42 -11.28 9.32
N PHE A 140 -11.17 -10.22 10.08
CA PHE A 140 -9.84 -9.92 10.61
C PHE A 140 -9.64 -10.63 11.95
N HIS A 141 -8.43 -11.16 12.17
CA HIS A 141 -8.06 -11.95 13.34
C HIS A 141 -7.05 -11.19 14.22
N PRO A 142 -7.52 -10.43 15.23
CA PRO A 142 -6.63 -9.64 16.10
C PRO A 142 -5.54 -10.50 16.78
N GLU A 143 -5.88 -11.72 17.17
CA GLU A 143 -4.96 -12.66 17.83
C GLU A 143 -3.76 -13.06 16.95
N ASN A 144 -3.94 -13.03 15.63
CA ASN A 144 -2.90 -13.41 14.68
C ASN A 144 -2.07 -12.22 14.18
N ALA A 145 -2.45 -10.99 14.53
CA ALA A 145 -1.81 -9.78 14.03
C ALA A 145 -0.30 -9.71 14.34
N PHE A 146 0.14 -10.34 15.44
CA PHE A 146 1.54 -10.40 15.86
C PHE A 146 2.11 -11.83 15.88
N SER A 147 1.65 -12.69 14.96
CA SER A 147 2.10 -14.08 14.86
C SER A 147 3.36 -14.26 14.02
N GLU A 148 4.08 -15.37 14.21
CA GLU A 148 5.20 -15.76 13.32
C GLU A 148 4.76 -15.91 11.85
N ALA A 149 3.52 -16.34 11.62
CA ALA A 149 2.94 -16.45 10.29
C ALA A 149 2.81 -15.07 9.62
N THR A 150 2.43 -14.05 10.40
CA THR A 150 2.35 -12.67 9.93
C THR A 150 3.73 -12.07 9.71
N ALA A 151 4.70 -12.36 10.57
CA ALA A 151 6.11 -12.02 10.33
C ALA A 151 6.65 -12.69 9.04
N ALA A 152 6.11 -13.86 8.68
CA ALA A 152 6.43 -14.56 7.43
C ALA A 152 5.61 -14.08 6.21
N GLY A 153 4.80 -13.02 6.35
CA GLY A 153 4.05 -12.40 5.26
C GLY A 153 2.62 -12.94 5.04
N LYS A 154 2.05 -13.71 5.99
CA LYS A 154 0.64 -14.11 5.95
C LYS A 154 -0.23 -13.03 6.60
N LEU A 155 -1.20 -12.50 5.85
CA LEU A 155 -2.14 -11.53 6.42
C LEU A 155 -3.07 -12.20 7.44
N PRO A 156 -3.36 -11.54 8.58
CA PRO A 156 -4.19 -12.07 9.66
C PRO A 156 -5.70 -11.89 9.35
N LEU A 157 -6.14 -12.34 8.17
CA LEU A 157 -7.53 -12.24 7.74
C LEU A 157 -7.95 -13.45 6.92
N THR A 158 -9.25 -13.73 6.96
CA THR A 158 -9.90 -14.78 6.16
C THR A 158 -11.11 -14.20 5.45
N LEU A 159 -11.30 -14.59 4.18
CA LEU A 159 -12.43 -14.17 3.37
C LEU A 159 -13.45 -15.30 3.28
N TYR A 160 -14.73 -14.97 3.36
CA TYR A 160 -15.83 -15.93 3.26
C TYR A 160 -16.90 -15.51 2.25
N GLU A 161 -17.42 -16.47 1.48
CA GLU A 161 -18.70 -16.36 0.78
C GLU A 161 -19.83 -16.93 1.64
N SER A 162 -21.03 -16.37 1.52
CA SER A 162 -22.24 -16.88 2.14
C SER A 162 -22.95 -17.88 1.24
N ILE A 163 -23.35 -19.01 1.82
CA ILE A 163 -24.10 -20.08 1.15
C ILE A 163 -25.36 -20.33 1.96
N SER A 164 -26.51 -20.16 1.33
CA SER A 164 -27.78 -20.58 1.90
C SER A 164 -27.91 -22.10 1.78
N VAL A 165 -27.91 -22.80 2.92
CA VAL A 165 -28.19 -24.24 2.98
C VAL A 165 -29.60 -24.43 3.51
N ASN A 166 -30.46 -25.10 2.72
CA ASN A 166 -31.78 -25.52 3.18
C ASN A 166 -31.60 -26.57 4.27
N THR A 167 -32.14 -26.32 5.46
CA THR A 167 -32.19 -27.33 6.52
C THR A 167 -33.34 -28.31 6.27
N SER A 168 -33.34 -28.97 5.11
CA SER A 168 -34.20 -30.15 4.91
C SER A 168 -33.52 -31.34 5.57
N SER A 169 -34.03 -31.70 6.75
CA SER A 169 -34.11 -33.03 7.37
C SER A 169 -32.97 -34.04 7.12
N GLY A 170 -32.50 -34.64 8.21
CA GLY A 170 -31.56 -35.77 8.17
C GLY A 170 -32.02 -36.92 7.25
N PRO A 171 -31.11 -37.86 6.92
CA PRO A 171 -31.25 -38.82 5.82
C PRO A 171 -32.48 -39.76 5.81
N ASP A 172 -33.35 -39.71 6.82
CA ASP A 172 -34.48 -40.64 6.99
C ASP A 172 -35.88 -39.99 7.00
N ASP A 173 -36.04 -38.69 6.74
CA ASP A 173 -37.39 -38.08 6.75
C ASP A 173 -37.94 -37.87 5.34
N LYS A 174 -38.72 -38.85 4.87
CA LYS A 174 -39.58 -38.75 3.68
C LYS A 174 -40.81 -37.89 3.99
N ALA A 175 -40.61 -36.64 4.40
CA ALA A 175 -41.69 -35.68 4.54
C ALA A 175 -41.97 -35.06 3.16
N MET A 176 -43.23 -35.19 2.70
CA MET A 176 -43.68 -34.67 1.42
C MET A 176 -43.43 -33.15 1.31
N ASP A 177 -42.93 -32.72 0.15
CA ASP A 177 -42.85 -31.30 -0.22
C ASP A 177 -44.25 -30.67 -0.15
N ILE A 178 -44.54 -29.96 0.94
CA ILE A 178 -45.73 -29.11 1.04
C ILE A 178 -45.37 -27.79 0.37
N ASP A 179 -46.00 -27.56 -0.78
CA ASP A 179 -45.95 -26.33 -1.54
C ASP A 179 -46.41 -25.15 -0.65
N GLY A 180 -45.46 -24.27 -0.27
CA GLY A 180 -45.72 -23.05 0.51
C GLY A 180 -45.14 -22.97 1.94
N ALA A 181 -44.44 -23.98 2.45
CA ALA A 181 -43.73 -23.85 3.73
C ALA A 181 -42.35 -23.19 3.54
N VAL A 182 -42.12 -22.04 4.21
CA VAL A 182 -40.81 -21.37 4.24
C VAL A 182 -39.79 -22.30 4.92
N GLN A 183 -39.01 -23.01 4.12
CA GLN A 183 -37.88 -23.79 4.63
C GLN A 183 -36.89 -22.85 5.32
N ALA A 184 -36.51 -23.16 6.56
CA ALA A 184 -35.49 -22.39 7.26
C ALA A 184 -34.17 -22.48 6.49
N LYS A 185 -33.77 -21.37 5.85
CA LYS A 185 -32.46 -21.27 5.20
C LYS A 185 -31.44 -20.93 6.27
N SER A 186 -30.45 -21.80 6.44
CA SER A 186 -29.30 -21.51 7.31
C SER A 186 -28.15 -20.96 6.47
N THR A 187 -27.66 -19.77 6.81
CA THR A 187 -26.47 -19.21 6.15
C THR A 187 -25.22 -19.88 6.72
N LYS A 188 -24.40 -20.45 5.84
CA LYS A 188 -23.06 -20.95 6.17
C LYS A 188 -22.02 -20.17 5.37
N PHE A 189 -20.81 -20.12 5.90
CA PHE A 189 -19.68 -19.42 5.32
C PHE A 189 -18.69 -20.43 4.73
N ARG A 190 -18.29 -20.21 3.48
CA ARG A 190 -17.21 -20.96 2.85
C ARG A 190 -16.01 -20.05 2.68
N GLU A 191 -14.83 -20.54 3.08
CA GLU A 191 -13.57 -19.81 2.93
C GLU A 191 -13.21 -19.65 1.45
N LEU A 192 -12.83 -18.43 1.09
CA LEU A 192 -12.36 -18.05 -0.24
C LEU A 192 -10.87 -17.76 -0.25
N VAL A 193 -10.24 -18.03 -1.39
CA VAL A 193 -8.87 -17.59 -1.68
C VAL A 193 -8.95 -16.19 -2.29
N TYR A 194 -8.13 -15.28 -1.79
CA TYR A 194 -7.99 -13.93 -2.34
C TYR A 194 -6.57 -13.71 -2.89
N SER A 195 -6.45 -12.80 -3.84
CA SER A 195 -5.19 -12.20 -4.26
C SER A 195 -5.15 -10.74 -3.82
N ILE A 196 -3.94 -10.19 -3.67
CA ILE A 196 -3.77 -8.76 -3.45
C ILE A 196 -3.54 -8.16 -4.83
N GLU A 197 -4.42 -7.23 -5.23
CA GLU A 197 -4.25 -6.45 -6.44
C GLU A 197 -3.68 -5.09 -6.07
N THR A 198 -2.60 -4.71 -6.74
CA THR A 198 -1.97 -3.42 -6.52
C THR A 198 -1.85 -2.71 -7.86
N GLY A 199 -2.47 -1.54 -7.98
CA GLY A 199 -2.12 -0.62 -9.06
C GLY A 199 -0.65 -0.21 -8.96
N GLU A 200 -0.06 0.32 -10.04
CA GLU A 200 1.34 0.75 -10.04
C GLU A 200 1.62 1.80 -8.95
N ALA A 201 0.74 2.80 -8.86
CA ALA A 201 0.84 3.84 -7.83
C ALA A 201 0.68 3.26 -6.40
N GLU A 202 -0.22 2.30 -6.21
CA GLU A 202 -0.39 1.65 -4.90
C GLU A 202 0.82 0.80 -4.53
N MET A 203 1.37 0.05 -5.49
CA MET A 203 2.58 -0.77 -5.28
C MET A 203 3.75 0.09 -4.81
N ILE A 204 4.00 1.22 -5.49
CA ILE A 204 5.05 2.17 -5.13
C ILE A 204 4.77 2.76 -3.73
N SER A 205 3.53 3.18 -3.49
CA SER A 205 3.14 3.80 -2.21
C SER A 205 3.29 2.83 -1.04
N VAL A 206 2.85 1.58 -1.20
CA VAL A 206 2.96 0.54 -0.17
C VAL A 206 4.41 0.19 0.09
N ASP A 207 5.25 0.08 -0.95
CA ASP A 207 6.68 -0.19 -0.77
C ASP A 207 7.39 0.96 -0.05
N PHE A 208 7.06 2.22 -0.38
CA PHE A 208 7.56 3.40 0.32
C PHE A 208 7.20 3.39 1.82
N VAL A 209 5.93 3.11 2.14
CA VAL A 209 5.46 3.01 3.53
C VAL A 209 6.11 1.83 4.25
N ALA A 210 6.22 0.66 3.60
CA ALA A 210 6.78 -0.55 4.17
C ALA A 210 8.28 -0.44 4.47
N ARG A 211 9.03 0.34 3.69
CA ARG A 211 10.44 0.67 3.97
C ARG A 211 10.64 1.61 5.15
N GLY A 212 9.57 2.19 5.68
CA GLY A 212 9.63 3.15 6.77
C GLY A 212 9.81 4.60 6.32
N GLY A 213 9.64 4.91 5.03
CA GLY A 213 9.60 6.29 4.53
C GLY A 213 8.40 7.10 5.04
N GLY A 214 7.41 6.44 5.62
CA GLY A 214 6.26 7.04 6.31
C GLY A 214 6.48 7.32 7.80
N ASN A 215 7.62 6.92 8.40
CA ASN A 215 7.97 7.47 9.70
C ASN A 215 8.27 8.94 9.49
N ALA A 216 7.48 9.82 10.10
CA ALA A 216 7.76 11.24 10.15
C ALA A 216 9.21 11.46 10.65
N THR A 217 10.16 11.56 9.73
CA THR A 217 11.29 12.42 9.91
C THR A 217 10.65 13.78 10.12
N ALA A 218 10.61 14.22 11.38
CA ALA A 218 10.42 15.61 11.68
C ALA A 218 11.50 16.34 10.89
N VAL A 219 11.15 16.77 9.69
CA VAL A 219 11.90 17.78 8.96
C VAL A 219 11.75 19.00 9.86
N GLU A 220 12.69 19.18 10.78
CA GLU A 220 12.90 20.48 11.40
C GLU A 220 13.06 21.44 10.23
N GLY A 221 12.00 22.21 10.00
CA GLY A 221 11.93 23.12 8.88
C GLY A 221 13.16 24.00 8.91
N SER A 222 13.82 24.09 7.75
CA SER A 222 14.76 25.16 7.44
C SER A 222 14.03 26.50 7.63
N ALA A 223 14.08 27.01 8.84
CA ALA A 223 13.64 28.34 9.21
C ALA A 223 14.84 29.26 9.03
N ASP A 224 15.10 29.65 7.78
CA ASP A 224 15.94 30.80 7.50
C ASP A 224 15.36 31.59 6.32
N ALA A 225 14.44 32.50 6.65
CA ALA A 225 14.23 33.73 5.89
C ALA A 225 13.45 34.77 6.70
N ALA A 226 14.12 35.90 6.95
CA ALA A 226 13.59 37.24 7.22
C ALA A 226 13.12 37.57 8.65
N ALA A 227 14.08 37.95 9.49
CA ALA A 227 13.87 38.94 10.54
C ALA A 227 13.96 40.37 9.97
N PRO A 228 13.07 41.32 10.35
CA PRO A 228 13.40 42.73 10.44
C PRO A 228 13.69 43.13 11.89
N LYS A 229 14.62 44.09 12.02
CA LYS A 229 15.19 44.62 13.26
C LYS A 229 14.23 45.50 14.07
N ALA A 230 14.43 45.42 15.40
CA ALA A 230 14.46 46.47 16.43
C ALA A 230 13.20 47.31 16.73
N GLU A 231 12.74 47.30 17.99
CA GLU A 231 13.03 48.36 18.98
C GLU A 231 12.48 48.06 20.41
N SER A 232 13.35 48.30 21.40
CA SER A 232 13.19 48.74 22.80
C SER A 232 11.97 48.42 23.70
N SER A 233 12.29 47.94 24.93
CA SER A 233 11.93 48.48 26.29
C SER A 233 11.74 47.33 27.30
N LYS A 234 12.70 47.06 28.19
CA LYS A 234 12.90 47.55 29.59
C LYS A 234 11.97 46.93 30.66
N VAL A 235 12.64 46.20 31.60
CA VAL A 235 12.46 46.17 33.08
C VAL A 235 11.24 45.35 33.58
N ASP A 236 11.37 44.31 34.41
CA ASP A 236 11.72 44.35 35.85
C ASP A 236 12.19 43.00 36.46
N GLU A 237 12.86 43.14 37.61
CA GLU A 237 13.51 42.15 38.49
C GLU A 237 12.60 41.19 39.29
N ALA A 238 13.16 40.03 39.69
CA ALA A 238 13.27 39.51 41.08
C ALA A 238 13.39 37.95 41.06
N ALA A 239 14.59 37.38 41.16
CA ALA A 239 15.31 37.04 42.40
C ALA A 239 14.67 35.92 43.25
N SER A 240 15.27 34.73 43.21
CA SER A 240 15.64 33.94 44.42
C SER A 240 16.66 32.84 44.09
N LYS A 241 17.86 32.99 44.66
CA LYS A 241 18.99 32.04 44.67
C LYS A 241 18.84 31.07 45.85
N LYS A 242 19.27 29.80 45.76
CA LYS A 242 20.46 29.12 46.38
C LYS A 242 19.99 27.70 46.78
N ALA A 243 20.77 26.61 46.87
CA ALA A 243 22.16 26.25 46.66
C ALA A 243 22.20 24.69 46.54
N MET A 244 22.91 24.12 45.56
CA MET A 244 24.19 23.39 45.68
C MET A 244 24.19 22.01 46.41
N ARG A 245 24.60 21.00 45.62
CA ARG A 245 25.65 19.97 45.86
C ARG A 245 25.18 18.50 45.99
N GLY A 246 25.56 17.71 44.98
CA GLY A 246 25.51 16.25 44.97
C GLY A 246 26.23 15.68 43.75
N LYS A 247 27.51 15.34 43.92
CA LYS A 247 28.49 14.81 42.96
C LYS A 247 28.27 13.30 42.77
N GLN A 248 28.33 12.73 41.56
CA GLN A 248 29.06 11.48 41.23
C GLN A 248 28.80 10.89 39.80
N LYS A 249 29.91 10.83 39.05
CA LYS A 249 30.41 9.87 38.04
C LYS A 249 29.74 9.66 36.66
N ASP A 250 30.56 10.03 35.68
CA ASP A 250 30.65 9.59 34.28
C ASP A 250 30.61 8.08 34.04
N LYS A 251 29.99 7.71 32.91
CA LYS A 251 30.55 6.73 31.96
C LYS A 251 30.01 7.00 30.54
N GLU A 252 30.93 7.50 29.71
CA GLU A 252 31.12 7.26 28.27
C GLU A 252 29.87 7.15 27.38
N LYS A 253 29.52 8.25 26.71
CA LYS A 253 28.95 8.20 25.36
C LYS A 253 30.08 8.42 24.37
N GLU A 254 30.35 7.41 23.57
CA GLU A 254 31.21 7.50 22.40
C GLU A 254 30.73 8.64 21.50
N LYS A 255 31.65 9.56 21.20
CA LYS A 255 31.50 10.49 20.09
C LYS A 255 31.70 9.68 18.81
N GLU A 256 30.62 9.24 18.19
CA GLU A 256 30.67 9.02 16.74
C GLU A 256 30.94 10.37 16.10
N LYS A 257 32.04 10.41 15.35
CA LYS A 257 32.47 11.56 14.59
C LYS A 257 31.45 11.80 13.49
N ASP A 258 30.95 13.03 13.39
CA ASP A 258 30.37 13.58 12.17
C ASP A 258 31.39 13.39 11.04
N THR A 259 31.22 12.33 10.26
CA THR A 259 31.78 12.25 8.92
C THR A 259 30.99 13.25 8.06
N PRO A 260 31.66 14.14 7.31
CA PRO A 260 30.96 15.01 6.39
C PRO A 260 30.17 14.11 5.42
N ILE A 261 28.87 14.39 5.28
CA ILE A 261 28.02 13.72 4.31
C ILE A 261 28.66 13.94 2.94
N ASP A 262 29.10 12.85 2.33
CA ASP A 262 29.70 12.84 1.00
C ASP A 262 28.59 13.23 0.01
N GLU A 263 28.71 14.37 -0.68
CA GLU A 263 27.70 14.85 -1.65
C GLU A 263 27.46 13.85 -2.80
N SER A 264 28.30 12.82 -2.94
CA SER A 264 28.10 11.67 -3.84
C SER A 264 27.08 10.62 -3.36
N THR A 265 26.56 10.75 -2.12
CA THR A 265 25.53 9.87 -1.54
C THR A 265 24.11 10.45 -1.56
N ILE A 266 23.92 11.63 -2.18
CA ILE A 266 22.59 12.13 -2.47
C ILE A 266 22.12 11.44 -3.75
N LEU A 267 21.50 10.26 -3.57
CA LEU A 267 20.82 9.57 -4.67
C LEU A 267 19.78 10.53 -5.25
N THR A 268 19.73 10.60 -6.58
CA THR A 268 18.67 11.36 -7.24
C THR A 268 17.33 10.66 -6.96
N VAL A 269 16.21 11.39 -7.05
CA VAL A 269 14.87 10.81 -6.89
C VAL A 269 14.67 9.64 -7.87
N GLU A 270 15.24 9.73 -9.07
CA GLU A 270 15.25 8.66 -10.08
C GLU A 270 16.08 7.44 -9.62
N ASP A 271 17.24 7.64 -9.01
CA ASP A 271 18.06 6.55 -8.47
C ASP A 271 17.36 5.85 -7.30
N ASP A 272 16.67 6.59 -6.44
CA ASP A 272 15.89 6.04 -5.33
C ASP A 272 14.69 5.21 -5.83
N GLU A 273 14.01 5.67 -6.89
CA GLU A 273 12.95 4.90 -7.55
C GLU A 273 13.49 3.61 -8.19
N ILE A 274 14.63 3.68 -8.88
CA ILE A 274 15.29 2.50 -9.46
C ILE A 274 15.71 1.52 -8.36
N LEU A 275 16.33 2.01 -7.29
CA LEU A 275 16.78 1.19 -6.15
C LEU A 275 15.58 0.56 -5.43
N SER A 276 14.48 1.31 -5.32
CA SER A 276 13.22 0.82 -4.81
C SER A 276 12.72 -0.35 -5.67
N SER A 277 12.60 -0.14 -6.99
CA SER A 277 12.13 -1.17 -7.93
C SER A 277 13.01 -2.43 -7.95
N LEU A 278 14.34 -2.28 -7.91
CA LEU A 278 15.29 -3.39 -7.87
C LEU A 278 15.19 -4.17 -6.57
N THR A 279 15.04 -3.47 -5.45
CA THR A 279 14.91 -4.12 -4.14
C THR A 279 13.59 -4.87 -4.03
N ALA A 280 12.49 -4.33 -4.58
CA ALA A 280 11.22 -5.02 -4.68
C ALA A 280 11.34 -6.30 -5.52
N LYS A 281 11.97 -6.23 -6.71
CA LYS A 281 12.26 -7.40 -7.56
C LYS A 281 13.13 -8.43 -6.83
N MET A 282 14.15 -8.00 -6.11
CA MET A 282 15.01 -8.89 -5.31
C MET A 282 14.23 -9.60 -4.21
N ASN A 283 13.35 -8.89 -3.49
CA ASN A 283 12.51 -9.48 -2.45
C ASN A 283 11.51 -10.48 -3.04
N ALA A 284 10.92 -10.18 -4.20
CA ALA A 284 10.05 -11.10 -4.92
C ALA A 284 10.81 -12.39 -5.33
N LEU A 285 12.03 -12.27 -5.83
CA LEU A 285 12.88 -13.42 -6.17
C LEU A 285 13.24 -14.27 -4.94
N ARG A 286 13.57 -13.63 -3.81
CA ARG A 286 13.82 -14.34 -2.54
C ARG A 286 12.58 -15.08 -2.05
N MET A 287 11.41 -14.45 -2.14
CA MET A 287 10.14 -15.08 -1.75
C MET A 287 9.82 -16.28 -2.64
N LEU A 288 9.99 -16.13 -3.96
CA LEU A 288 9.82 -17.24 -4.92
C LEU A 288 10.78 -18.39 -4.62
N SER A 289 12.07 -18.09 -4.41
CA SER A 289 13.07 -19.10 -4.04
C SER A 289 12.69 -19.85 -2.75
N ARG A 290 12.27 -19.13 -1.70
CA ARG A 290 11.81 -19.73 -0.45
C ARG A 290 10.60 -20.64 -0.66
N ARG A 291 9.63 -20.24 -1.50
CA ARG A 291 8.44 -21.06 -1.83
C ARG A 291 8.82 -22.32 -2.60
N ILE A 292 9.74 -22.24 -3.57
CA ILE A 292 10.24 -23.41 -4.32
C ILE A 292 10.98 -24.37 -3.37
N SER A 293 11.82 -23.86 -2.46
CA SER A 293 12.49 -24.68 -1.45
C SER A 293 11.50 -25.39 -0.52
N LEU A 294 10.39 -24.73 -0.15
CA LEU A 294 9.33 -25.36 0.65
C LEU A 294 8.60 -26.47 -0.13
N LEU A 295 8.33 -26.28 -1.41
CA LEU A 295 7.74 -27.33 -2.26
C LEU A 295 8.68 -28.53 -2.37
N ARG A 296 9.99 -28.30 -2.52
CA ARG A 296 10.99 -29.36 -2.52
C ARG A 296 11.03 -30.11 -1.19
N ALA A 297 11.10 -29.38 -0.08
CA ALA A 297 11.08 -29.99 1.25
C ALA A 297 9.79 -30.80 1.49
N TYR A 298 8.63 -30.30 1.03
CA TYR A 298 7.39 -31.05 1.07
C TYR A 298 7.49 -32.37 0.29
N LEU A 299 7.99 -32.34 -0.94
CA LEU A 299 8.17 -33.56 -1.74
C LEU A 299 9.17 -34.55 -1.12
N ASP A 300 10.26 -34.05 -0.53
CA ASP A 300 11.27 -34.88 0.13
C ASP A 300 10.71 -35.57 1.40
N THR A 301 9.71 -34.97 2.06
CA THR A 301 9.06 -35.55 3.25
C THR A 301 8.00 -36.60 2.94
N LEU A 302 7.59 -36.75 1.68
CA LEU A 302 6.52 -37.69 1.29
C LEU A 302 7.02 -39.15 1.25
N PRO A 303 6.16 -40.13 1.55
CA PRO A 303 6.48 -41.54 1.39
C PRO A 303 6.82 -41.92 -0.06
N PRO A 304 7.63 -42.97 -0.29
CA PRO A 304 7.86 -43.51 -1.62
C PRO A 304 6.53 -43.92 -2.28
N SER A 305 6.42 -43.62 -3.58
CA SER A 305 5.16 -43.80 -4.30
C SER A 305 4.96 -45.25 -4.76
N TYR A 306 3.71 -45.71 -4.79
CA TYR A 306 3.30 -46.91 -5.53
C TYR A 306 3.72 -46.88 -7.01
N LEU A 307 3.89 -45.69 -7.59
CA LEU A 307 4.38 -45.53 -8.97
C LEU A 307 5.85 -45.94 -9.13
N SER A 308 6.65 -45.84 -8.07
CA SER A 308 8.04 -46.31 -8.06
C SER A 308 8.16 -47.78 -7.68
N ASP A 309 7.26 -48.31 -6.85
CA ASP A 309 7.24 -49.71 -6.46
C ASP A 309 5.78 -50.22 -6.32
N PRO A 310 5.34 -51.15 -7.19
CA PRO A 310 3.97 -51.68 -7.19
C PRO A 310 3.65 -52.57 -5.98
N SER A 311 4.58 -52.78 -5.05
CA SER A 311 4.32 -53.47 -3.78
C SER A 311 3.87 -52.54 -2.64
N LEU A 312 3.95 -51.22 -2.83
CA LEU A 312 3.61 -50.22 -1.81
C LEU A 312 2.10 -49.94 -1.74
N PRO A 313 1.56 -49.51 -0.58
CA PRO A 313 0.14 -49.18 -0.47
C PRO A 313 -0.22 -47.92 -1.29
N LEU A 314 -1.40 -47.94 -1.93
CA LEU A 314 -1.93 -46.77 -2.66
C LEU A 314 -2.10 -45.54 -1.75
N ASN A 315 -2.35 -45.75 -0.46
CA ASN A 315 -2.51 -44.70 0.53
C ASN A 315 -1.64 -45.05 1.75
N PRO A 316 -0.39 -44.56 1.82
CA PRO A 316 0.51 -44.85 2.93
C PRO A 316 -0.05 -44.25 4.22
N THR A 317 0.02 -45.02 5.32
CA THR A 317 -0.31 -44.52 6.65
C THR A 317 0.73 -43.51 7.13
N VAL A 318 0.31 -42.57 7.97
CA VAL A 318 1.22 -41.57 8.55
C VAL A 318 2.20 -42.28 9.48
N ASP A 319 3.48 -42.29 9.11
CA ASP A 319 4.56 -42.96 9.87
C ASP A 319 5.48 -41.93 10.52
N ALA A 320 6.29 -42.34 11.51
CA ALA A 320 7.22 -41.45 12.21
C ALA A 320 8.28 -40.81 11.29
N GLN A 321 8.59 -41.45 10.16
CA GLN A 321 9.48 -40.96 9.12
C GLN A 321 8.78 -40.06 8.07
N HIS A 322 7.45 -40.17 7.95
CA HIS A 322 6.63 -39.42 6.99
C HIS A 322 5.37 -38.88 7.69
N PRO A 323 5.48 -37.78 8.44
CA PRO A 323 4.41 -37.29 9.32
C PRO A 323 3.27 -36.59 8.57
N LEU A 324 3.41 -36.35 7.27
CA LEU A 324 2.46 -35.58 6.47
C LEU A 324 1.52 -36.52 5.69
N PRO A 325 0.19 -36.29 5.74
CA PRO A 325 -0.76 -37.08 4.96
C PRO A 325 -0.57 -36.81 3.45
N LEU A 326 -0.65 -37.88 2.65
CA LEU A 326 -0.55 -37.80 1.19
C LEU A 326 -1.75 -37.02 0.62
N ASN A 327 -1.48 -35.85 0.02
CA ASN A 327 -2.52 -35.04 -0.61
C ASN A 327 -2.36 -35.00 -2.13
N HIS A 328 -3.20 -35.78 -2.82
CA HIS A 328 -3.19 -35.86 -4.29
C HIS A 328 -3.57 -34.56 -5.00
N SER A 329 -4.32 -33.65 -4.37
CA SER A 329 -4.65 -32.37 -5.01
C SER A 329 -3.42 -31.47 -5.14
N ILE A 330 -2.57 -31.46 -4.10
CA ILE A 330 -1.32 -30.69 -4.10
C ILE A 330 -0.36 -31.27 -5.14
N LEU A 331 -0.17 -32.59 -5.17
CA LEU A 331 0.71 -33.24 -6.16
C LEU A 331 0.26 -32.98 -7.61
N ARG A 332 -1.07 -33.05 -7.86
CA ARG A 332 -1.62 -32.70 -9.17
C ARG A 332 -1.36 -31.24 -9.54
N SER A 333 -1.50 -30.32 -8.58
CA SER A 333 -1.22 -28.89 -8.81
C SER A 333 0.26 -28.63 -9.12
N ILE A 334 1.18 -29.32 -8.45
CA ILE A 334 2.63 -29.24 -8.72
C ILE A 334 2.93 -29.76 -10.14
N SER A 335 2.38 -30.91 -10.52
CA SER A 335 2.54 -31.45 -11.88
C SER A 335 1.98 -30.51 -12.95
N ALA A 336 0.81 -29.93 -12.72
CA ALA A 336 0.21 -28.95 -13.62
C ALA A 336 1.08 -27.68 -13.74
N MET A 337 1.67 -27.20 -12.64
CA MET A 337 2.60 -26.07 -12.64
C MET A 337 3.83 -26.35 -13.51
N LEU A 338 4.47 -27.52 -13.33
CA LEU A 338 5.63 -27.92 -14.13
C LEU A 338 5.31 -28.02 -15.63
N ALA A 339 4.14 -28.55 -15.98
CA ALA A 339 3.71 -28.61 -17.37
C ALA A 339 3.48 -27.22 -17.98
N ARG A 340 2.97 -26.26 -17.19
CA ARG A 340 2.69 -24.88 -17.63
C ARG A 340 3.92 -24.00 -17.78
N ILE A 341 5.02 -24.29 -17.06
CA ILE A 341 6.28 -23.53 -17.22
C ILE A 341 6.76 -23.56 -18.68
N ASN A 342 6.59 -24.69 -19.37
CA ASN A 342 6.98 -24.82 -20.78
C ASN A 342 6.05 -24.08 -21.75
N ILE A 343 4.85 -23.69 -21.30
CA ILE A 343 3.85 -22.97 -22.09
C ILE A 343 4.05 -21.44 -21.99
N LEU A 344 4.79 -20.97 -20.98
CA LEU A 344 5.13 -19.56 -20.84
C LEU A 344 6.10 -19.07 -21.92
N ALA A 345 6.78 -20.00 -22.61
CA ALA A 345 7.56 -19.67 -23.80
C ALA A 345 6.59 -19.40 -24.96
N PRO A 346 6.59 -18.20 -25.56
CA PRO A 346 5.70 -17.90 -26.67
C PRO A 346 5.93 -18.89 -27.82
N PRO A 347 4.87 -19.34 -28.51
CA PRO A 347 4.96 -20.34 -29.58
C PRO A 347 5.84 -19.85 -30.74
N ASP A 348 5.95 -18.53 -30.94
CA ASP A 348 6.91 -17.88 -31.83
C ASP A 348 7.93 -17.08 -31.03
N SER A 349 8.98 -17.76 -30.58
CA SER A 349 10.10 -17.14 -29.88
C SER A 349 10.85 -16.12 -30.74
N LYS A 350 10.81 -16.22 -32.08
CA LYS A 350 11.54 -15.30 -32.95
C LYS A 350 10.81 -13.97 -33.08
N ALA A 351 9.49 -14.02 -33.30
CA ALA A 351 8.67 -12.81 -33.33
C ALA A 351 8.72 -12.06 -32.00
N PHE A 352 8.57 -12.76 -30.88
CA PHE A 352 8.64 -12.14 -29.54
C PHE A 352 10.00 -11.48 -29.26
N ASN A 353 11.12 -12.15 -29.60
CA ASN A 353 12.45 -11.56 -29.42
C ASN A 353 12.67 -10.33 -30.31
N LEU A 354 12.11 -10.34 -31.52
CA LEU A 354 12.19 -9.20 -32.43
C LEU A 354 11.39 -8.02 -31.88
N GLU A 355 10.15 -8.24 -31.44
CA GLU A 355 9.30 -7.22 -30.81
C GLU A 355 9.96 -6.64 -29.55
N SER A 356 10.49 -7.51 -28.67
CA SER A 356 11.22 -7.07 -27.47
C SER A 356 12.47 -6.24 -27.80
N GLN A 357 13.20 -6.57 -28.88
CA GLN A 357 14.33 -5.77 -29.35
C GLN A 357 13.89 -4.41 -29.92
N GLN A 358 12.76 -4.37 -30.62
CA GLN A 358 12.19 -3.13 -31.13
C GLN A 358 11.77 -2.20 -29.99
N GLU A 359 11.03 -2.71 -29.00
CA GLU A 359 10.66 -1.94 -27.80
C GLU A 359 11.89 -1.44 -27.04
N ALA A 360 12.93 -2.27 -26.90
CA ALA A 360 14.17 -1.87 -26.25
C ALA A 360 14.89 -0.74 -27.02
N SER A 361 14.93 -0.83 -28.36
CA SER A 361 15.47 0.22 -29.21
C SER A 361 14.69 1.52 -29.08
N ASP A 362 13.35 1.46 -29.03
CA ASP A 362 12.49 2.63 -28.90
C ASP A 362 12.69 3.35 -27.55
N VAL A 363 12.76 2.60 -26.45
CA VAL A 363 13.07 3.15 -25.11
C VAL A 363 14.45 3.80 -25.09
N GLN A 364 15.46 3.18 -25.73
CA GLN A 364 16.80 3.77 -25.84
C GLN A 364 16.80 5.06 -26.66
N LEU A 365 16.04 5.14 -27.75
CA LEU A 365 15.92 6.36 -28.55
C LEU A 365 15.26 7.50 -27.75
N VAL A 366 14.19 7.21 -27.00
CA VAL A 366 13.54 8.19 -26.13
C VAL A 366 14.48 8.68 -25.02
N SER A 367 15.23 7.76 -24.40
CA SER A 367 16.25 8.10 -23.40
C SER A 367 17.36 8.99 -23.96
N LEU A 368 17.86 8.68 -25.17
CA LEU A 368 18.85 9.50 -25.87
C LEU A 368 18.30 10.89 -26.21
N LEU A 369 17.04 11.00 -26.66
CA LEU A 369 16.40 12.28 -26.92
C LEU A 369 16.25 13.12 -25.63
N SER A 370 15.90 12.47 -24.51
CA SER A 370 15.88 13.13 -23.20
C SER A 370 17.27 13.65 -22.83
N SER A 371 18.31 12.82 -22.96
CA SER A 371 19.71 13.20 -22.69
C SER A 371 20.20 14.34 -23.57
N ILE A 372 19.84 14.35 -24.86
CA ILE A 372 20.15 15.46 -25.76
C ILE A 372 19.45 16.73 -25.27
N THR A 373 18.17 16.64 -24.88
CA THR A 373 17.41 17.79 -24.39
C THR A 373 17.98 18.35 -23.09
N THR A 374 18.36 17.49 -22.14
CA THR A 374 19.01 17.92 -20.89
C THR A 374 20.39 18.50 -21.16
N SER A 375 21.17 17.94 -22.10
CA SER A 375 22.47 18.50 -22.50
C SER A 375 22.35 19.90 -23.13
N VAL A 376 21.30 20.14 -23.93
CA VAL A 376 21.00 21.45 -24.52
C VAL A 376 20.58 22.45 -23.44
N SER A 377 19.78 22.00 -22.46
CA SER A 377 19.42 22.82 -21.30
C SER A 377 20.66 23.21 -20.48
N ALA A 378 21.53 22.25 -20.19
CA ALA A 378 22.78 22.48 -19.46
C ALA A 378 23.75 23.40 -20.23
N ALA A 379 23.86 23.23 -21.55
CA ALA A 379 24.67 24.11 -22.40
C ALA A 379 24.13 25.55 -22.41
N ARG A 380 22.79 25.72 -22.44
CA ARG A 380 22.16 27.03 -22.33
C ARG A 380 22.42 27.67 -20.97
N GLU A 381 22.32 26.91 -19.88
CA GLU A 381 22.59 27.40 -18.53
C GLU A 381 24.07 27.81 -18.35
N LEU A 382 24.99 27.01 -18.89
CA LEU A 382 26.42 27.34 -18.94
C LEU A 382 26.65 28.64 -19.73
N GLY A 383 25.98 28.82 -20.87
CA GLY A 383 26.04 30.03 -21.67
C GLY A 383 25.57 31.27 -20.90
N HIS A 384 24.46 31.16 -20.18
CA HIS A 384 23.96 32.23 -19.30
C HIS A 384 24.95 32.56 -18.17
N LYS A 385 25.44 31.56 -17.44
CA LYS A 385 26.40 31.76 -16.34
C LYS A 385 27.72 32.35 -16.85
N SER A 386 28.24 31.85 -17.96
CA SER A 386 29.45 32.36 -18.60
C SER A 386 29.30 33.82 -19.05
N SER A 387 28.16 34.16 -19.67
CA SER A 387 27.87 35.54 -20.06
C SER A 387 27.87 36.48 -18.85
N ILE A 388 27.21 36.09 -17.75
CA ILE A 388 27.18 36.88 -16.51
C ILE A 388 28.60 37.06 -15.94
N ILE A 389 29.42 36.00 -15.93
CA ILE A 389 30.81 36.06 -15.45
C ILE A 389 31.68 36.95 -16.35
N GLU A 390 31.56 36.84 -17.67
CA GLU A 390 32.27 37.70 -18.63
C GLU A 390 31.87 39.17 -18.45
N PHE A 391 30.57 39.47 -18.30
CA PHE A 391 30.09 40.82 -18.00
C PHE A 391 30.64 41.34 -16.67
N GLY A 392 30.60 40.54 -15.60
CA GLY A 392 31.16 40.91 -14.29
C GLY A 392 32.68 41.13 -14.32
N LYS A 393 33.42 40.29 -15.06
CA LYS A 393 34.88 40.41 -15.23
C LYS A 393 35.26 41.64 -16.04
N ASN A 394 34.51 41.97 -17.10
CA ASN A 394 34.72 43.20 -17.86
C ASN A 394 34.35 44.45 -17.06
N GLN A 395 33.31 44.40 -16.22
CA GLN A 395 32.97 45.50 -15.33
C GLN A 395 34.06 45.74 -14.27
N ASN A 396 34.66 44.66 -13.73
CA ASN A 396 35.75 44.77 -12.76
C ASN A 396 37.08 45.21 -13.42
N LYS A 397 37.34 44.80 -14.66
CA LYS A 397 38.47 45.32 -15.47
C LYS A 397 38.31 46.81 -15.79
N ASN A 398 37.12 47.28 -16.15
CA ASN A 398 36.88 48.71 -16.36
C ASN A 398 37.01 49.52 -15.05
N ARG A 399 36.81 48.90 -13.89
CA ARG A 399 37.03 49.53 -12.58
C ARG A 399 38.51 49.58 -12.17
N MET A 400 39.32 48.60 -12.58
CA MET A 400 40.79 48.62 -12.40
C MET A 400 41.54 49.43 -13.49
N GLY A 401 40.93 49.63 -14.66
CA GLY A 401 41.50 50.41 -15.77
C GLY A 401 41.42 51.93 -15.62
N VAL A 402 40.67 52.44 -14.63
CA VAL A 402 40.58 53.89 -14.31
C VAL A 402 41.54 54.30 -13.19
N GLY A 403 42.45 53.40 -12.77
CA GLY A 403 43.41 53.66 -11.69
C GLY A 403 44.84 54.02 -12.12
N SER A 404 45.16 54.04 -13.42
CA SER A 404 46.54 54.27 -13.87
C SER A 404 46.59 54.90 -15.25
N ILE A 405 46.37 56.22 -15.32
CA ILE A 405 46.95 57.12 -16.31
C ILE A 405 47.04 58.50 -15.64
N GLY A 406 48.27 58.97 -15.49
CA GLY A 406 48.59 60.25 -14.88
C GLY A 406 48.13 61.43 -15.73
N GLY A 407 47.93 62.56 -15.07
CA GLY A 407 47.61 63.83 -15.72
C GLY A 407 47.74 64.99 -14.75
N TYR A 408 48.98 65.48 -14.59
CA TYR A 408 49.20 66.88 -14.23
C TYR A 408 48.49 67.75 -15.27
N GLY A 409 47.56 68.59 -14.83
CA GLY A 409 46.77 69.41 -15.75
C GLY A 409 45.91 70.43 -15.00
N SER A 410 46.58 71.46 -14.48
CA SER A 410 45.95 72.74 -14.16
C SER A 410 45.25 73.29 -15.41
N GLY A 411 43.99 73.70 -15.30
CA GLY A 411 43.25 74.24 -16.44
C GLY A 411 41.79 74.52 -16.14
N ASP A 412 41.58 75.68 -15.52
CA ASP A 412 40.38 76.53 -15.51
C ASP A 412 39.41 76.31 -16.70
N GLY A 413 38.09 76.23 -16.42
CA GLY A 413 37.10 76.10 -17.50
C GLY A 413 35.68 75.71 -17.10
N ASN A 414 34.88 76.74 -16.77
CA ASN A 414 33.47 76.88 -17.15
C ASN A 414 32.44 75.83 -16.67
N PHE A 415 31.87 76.09 -15.49
CA PHE A 415 30.56 75.59 -15.08
C PHE A 415 29.45 76.35 -15.84
N PHE A 416 28.96 75.79 -16.94
CA PHE A 416 27.64 76.13 -17.50
C PHE A 416 26.77 74.86 -17.52
N GLY A 417 26.04 74.65 -16.42
CA GLY A 417 24.98 73.66 -16.34
C GLY A 417 23.76 74.14 -17.13
N THR A 418 23.60 73.60 -18.34
CA THR A 418 22.35 73.65 -19.11
C THR A 418 21.81 72.23 -19.18
N VAL A 419 20.74 71.94 -18.44
CA VAL A 419 19.59 71.13 -18.87
C VAL A 419 18.50 71.37 -17.82
N MET A 420 17.67 72.38 -18.11
CA MET A 420 16.27 72.43 -17.72
C MET A 420 15.51 72.00 -18.97
N GLY A 421 14.60 71.04 -18.86
CA GLY A 421 13.83 70.55 -20.01
C GLY A 421 12.77 69.56 -19.59
N GLY A 422 11.75 70.04 -18.89
CA GLY A 422 10.49 69.33 -18.68
C GLY A 422 9.44 69.73 -19.71
N GLY A 423 8.51 68.80 -19.98
CA GLY A 423 7.30 68.98 -20.80
C GLY A 423 7.52 68.58 -22.27
N GLY A 424 6.71 67.75 -22.91
CA GLY A 424 5.33 67.33 -22.68
C GLY A 424 4.62 67.27 -24.05
N GLY A 425 3.83 66.24 -24.32
CA GLY A 425 3.01 66.06 -25.53
C GLY A 425 3.12 64.64 -26.08
N ALA A 426 2.27 63.69 -25.71
CA ALA A 426 0.88 63.52 -26.15
C ALA A 426 0.75 63.35 -27.68
N VAL A 427 0.60 62.11 -28.15
CA VAL A 427 -0.21 61.77 -29.32
C VAL A 427 -0.86 60.41 -29.07
N ASP A 428 -2.18 60.40 -29.26
CA ASP A 428 -3.13 59.31 -29.09
C ASP A 428 -2.95 58.11 -30.06
N ARG A 429 -3.68 57.04 -29.71
CA ARG A 429 -4.66 56.32 -30.56
C ARG A 429 -4.20 55.07 -31.35
N TRP A 430 -4.59 53.91 -30.78
CA TRP A 430 -5.52 52.86 -31.28
C TRP A 430 -5.01 51.47 -30.92
#